data_AF-A0A3L6JGK2-F1
#
_entry.id   AF-A0A3L6JGK2-F1
#
_cell.length_a   1.000
_cell.length_b   1.000
_cell.length_c   1.000
_cell.angle_alpha   90.00
_cell.angle_beta   90.00
_cell.angle_gamma   90.00
#
_symmetry.space_group_name_H-M   'P 1'
#
loop_
_entity.id
_entity.type
_entity.pdbx_description
1 polymer ?
#
loop_
_entity_poly.entity_id
_entity_poly.type
_entity_poly.pdbx_seq_one_letter_code
_entity_poly.pdbx_strand_id
1 'polypeptide(L)' 'MAVDYGKCGDPRECKKCLLACPSALFILYSPDRESNDPSVWRVDVAFTDLCTRCLDCVNACPKGAIRIK' A
#
# COMPACT_ATOMS: atom_id res chain seq x y z
N MET A 1 -3.54 -4.62 9.86
CA MET A 1 -3.65 -3.56 8.85
C MET A 1 -4.17 -4.17 7.56
N ALA A 2 -4.95 -3.45 6.76
CA ALA A 2 -5.51 -3.92 5.49
C ALA A 2 -5.52 -2.79 4.46
N VAL A 3 -5.29 -3.14 3.19
CA VAL A 3 -5.37 -2.22 2.04
C VAL A 3 -6.60 -2.62 1.20
N ASP A 4 -7.46 -1.64 0.93
CA ASP A 4 -8.61 -1.79 0.05
C ASP A 4 -8.18 -1.56 -1.40
N TYR A 5 -8.07 -2.66 -2.16
CA TYR A 5 -7.66 -2.63 -3.57
C TYR A 5 -8.73 -2.05 -4.50
N GLY A 6 -10.00 -1.97 -4.07
CA GLY A 6 -11.03 -1.29 -4.85
C GLY A 6 -10.86 0.23 -4.82
N LYS A 7 -10.30 0.75 -3.72
CA LYS A 7 -9.98 2.18 -3.57
C LYS A 7 -8.55 2.51 -4.01
N CYS A 8 -7.61 1.59 -3.82
CA CYS A 8 -6.24 1.76 -4.30
C CYS A 8 -6.24 1.72 -5.84
N GLY A 9 -5.84 2.81 -6.50
CA GLY A 9 -5.76 2.89 -7.97
C GLY A 9 -4.47 2.29 -8.50
N ASP A 10 -3.73 3.02 -9.35
CA ASP A 10 -2.34 2.64 -9.68
C ASP A 10 -1.38 3.03 -8.55
N PRO A 11 -0.86 2.07 -7.78
CA PRO A 11 0.07 2.37 -6.69
C PRO A 11 1.46 2.79 -7.16
N ARG A 12 1.84 2.54 -8.42
CA ARG A 12 3.17 2.87 -8.96
C ARG A 12 3.36 4.36 -9.18
N GLU A 13 2.29 5.08 -9.51
CA GLU A 13 2.31 6.54 -9.57
C GLU A 13 2.12 7.17 -8.19
N CYS A 14 1.28 6.57 -7.35
CA CYS A 14 0.99 7.13 -6.04
C CYS A 14 2.17 7.01 -5.07
N LYS A 15 2.62 5.77 -4.77
CA LYS A 15 3.72 5.44 -3.82
C LYS A 15 3.69 6.10 -2.43
N LYS A 16 2.65 6.89 -2.09
CA LYS A 16 2.60 7.70 -0.87
C LYS A 16 2.68 6.87 0.41
N CYS A 17 2.02 5.72 0.46
CA CYS A 17 2.09 4.83 1.62
C CYS A 17 3.47 4.18 1.80
N LEU A 18 4.18 3.88 0.70
CA LEU A 18 5.56 3.39 0.75
C LEU A 18 6.49 4.48 1.29
N LEU A 19 6.31 5.74 0.86
CA LEU A 19 7.13 6.87 1.30
C LEU A 19 6.81 7.34 2.73
N ALA A 20 5.55 7.24 3.15
CA ALA A 20 5.11 7.70 4.46
C ALA A 20 5.42 6.71 5.59
N CYS A 21 5.68 5.43 5.30
CA CYS A 21 5.95 4.43 6.32
C CYS A 21 7.43 4.45 6.71
N PRO A 22 7.81 4.93 7.92
CA PRO A 22 9.21 5.00 8.33
C PRO A 22 9.87 3.62 8.45
N SER A 23 9.08 2.60 8.77
CA SER A 23 9.53 1.21 8.90
C SER A 23 9.50 0.43 7.59
N ALA A 24 9.17 1.07 6.46
CA ALA A 24 9.17 0.49 5.12
C ALA A 24 8.44 -0.87 5.03
N LEU A 25 7.26 -0.99 5.64
CA LEU A 25 6.52 -2.26 5.76
C LEU A 25 5.70 -2.61 4.50
N PHE A 26 5.53 -1.66 3.59
CA PHE A 26 4.72 -1.80 2.38
C PHE A 26 5.55 -2.39 1.24
N ILE A 27 4.97 -3.37 0.55
CA ILE A 27 5.49 -3.95 -0.68
C ILE A 27 4.59 -3.59 -1.85
N LEU A 28 5.21 -3.30 -2.98
CA LEU A 28 4.56 -3.07 -4.26
C LEU A 28 4.87 -4.28 -5.14
N TYR A 29 3.84 -4.99 -5.58
CA TYR A 29 4.01 -6.15 -6.45
C TYR A 29 2.90 -6.23 -7.50
N SER A 30 3.20 -6.92 -8.59
CA SER A 30 2.18 -7.39 -9.53
C SER A 30 1.85 -8.84 -9.20
N PRO A 31 0.58 -9.19 -8.96
CA PRO A 31 0.16 -10.58 -8.76
C PRO A 31 0.38 -11.43 -10.02
N ASP A 32 0.33 -10.79 -11.19
CA ASP A 32 0.64 -11.39 -12.48
C ASP A 32 2.04 -10.92 -12.92
N ARG A 33 3.00 -11.86 -13.02
CA ARG A 33 4.38 -11.53 -13.38
C ARG A 33 4.59 -11.35 -14.89
N GLU A 34 3.64 -11.77 -15.71
CA GLU A 34 3.70 -11.68 -17.16
C GLU A 34 2.94 -10.44 -17.68
N SER A 35 2.00 -9.93 -16.90
CA SER A 35 1.23 -8.75 -17.22
C SER A 35 1.94 -7.44 -16.85
N ASN A 36 2.08 -6.55 -17.83
CA ASN A 36 2.54 -5.17 -17.64
C ASN A 36 1.39 -4.18 -17.31
N ASP A 37 0.16 -4.68 -17.11
CA ASP A 37 -0.99 -3.82 -16.88
C ASP A 37 -0.84 -2.99 -15.59
N PRO A 38 -0.95 -1.65 -15.65
CA PRO A 38 -0.94 -0.79 -14.47
C PRO A 38 -2.01 -1.16 -13.43
N SER A 39 -3.14 -1.66 -13.92
CA SER A 39 -4.35 -1.95 -13.15
C SER A 39 -4.23 -3.21 -12.27
N VAL A 40 -3.28 -4.09 -12.55
CA VAL A 40 -3.05 -5.31 -11.74
C VAL A 40 -2.14 -5.05 -10.54
N TRP A 41 -1.37 -3.97 -10.54
CA TRP A 41 -0.44 -3.69 -9.44
C TRP A 41 -1.18 -3.50 -8.12
N ARG A 42 -0.60 -4.06 -7.07
CA ARG A 42 -1.13 -3.99 -5.71
C ARG A 42 -0.05 -3.56 -4.74
N VAL A 43 -0.48 -2.89 -3.67
CA VAL A 43 0.35 -2.60 -2.50
C VAL A 43 -0.20 -3.38 -1.33
N ASP A 44 0.68 -4.09 -0.66
CA ASP A 44 0.34 -4.88 0.51
C ASP A 44 1.38 -4.69 1.61
N VAL A 45 1.13 -5.25 2.78
CA VAL A 45 1.98 -5.10 3.96
C VAL A 45 2.66 -6.42 4.23
N ALA A 46 3.98 -6.48 4.08
CA ALA A 46 4.74 -7.71 4.32
C ALA A 46 4.91 -8.00 5.82
N PHE A 47 5.05 -6.96 6.65
CA PHE A 47 5.41 -7.09 8.05
C PHE A 47 4.40 -6.35 8.94
N THR A 48 3.21 -6.91 9.11
CA THR A 48 2.17 -6.30 9.95
C THR A 48 2.55 -6.24 11.43
N ASP A 49 3.36 -7.18 11.90
CA ASP A 49 3.78 -7.30 13.31
C ASP A 49 4.75 -6.20 13.73
N LEU A 50 5.50 -5.64 12.78
CA LEU A 50 6.42 -4.51 13.02
C LEU A 50 5.72 -3.15 12.94
N CYS A 51 4.41 -3.12 12.66
CA CYS A 51 3.66 -1.88 12.57
C CYS A 51 3.48 -1.24 13.94
N THR A 52 4.06 -0.04 14.12
CA THR A 52 3.94 0.77 15.34
C THR A 52 2.62 1.54 15.44
N ARG A 53 1.73 1.40 14.45
CA ARG A 53 0.44 2.10 14.38
C ARG A 53 0.56 3.63 14.44
N CYS A 54 1.60 4.20 13.84
CA CYS A 54 1.81 5.65 13.75
C CYS A 54 0.74 6.39 12.92
N LEU A 55 -0.08 5.67 12.13
CA LEU A 55 -1.13 6.20 11.25
C LEU A 55 -0.66 7.06 10.07
N ASP A 56 0.65 7.24 9.87
CA ASP A 56 1.20 8.04 8.76
C ASP A 56 0.71 7.57 7.38
N CYS A 57 0.64 6.25 7.17
CA CYS A 57 0.15 5.67 5.91
C CYS A 57 -1.34 5.95 5.65
N VAL A 58 -2.15 6.03 6.71
CA VAL A 58 -3.59 6.35 6.61
C VAL A 58 -3.74 7.82 6.24
N ASN A 59 -3.02 8.71 6.92
CA ASN A 59 -3.05 10.15 6.69
C ASN A 59 -2.50 10.53 5.30
N ALA A 60 -1.46 9.84 4.84
CA ALA A 60 -0.85 10.08 3.53
C ALA A 60 -1.69 9.55 2.36
N CYS A 61 -2.65 8.65 2.59
CA CYS A 61 -3.44 8.03 1.53
C CYS A 61 -4.59 8.94 1.09
N PRO A 62 -4.54 9.57 -0.11
CA PRO A 62 -5.57 10.51 -0.55
C PRO A 62 -6.92 9.84 -0.83
N LYS A 63 -6.92 8.52 -1.06
CA LYS A 63 -8.11 7.73 -1.35
C LYS A 63 -8.69 7.03 -0.12
N GLY A 64 -8.06 7.18 1.05
CA GLY A 64 -8.49 6.48 2.27
C GLY A 64 -8.53 4.96 2.10
N ALA A 65 -7.59 4.39 1.34
CA ALA A 65 -7.56 2.97 1.01
C ALA A 65 -6.91 2.10 2.10
N ILE A 66 -6.28 2.70 3.11
CA ILE A 66 -5.51 1.98 4.13
C ILE A 66 -6.25 2.05 5.47
N ARG A 67 -6.38 0.90 6.14
CA ARG A 67 -6.98 0.82 7.48
C ARG A 67 -6.09 0.01 8.43
N ILE A 68 -5.74 0.59 9.57
CA ILE A 68 -5.07 -0.11 10.66
C ILE A 68 -6.15 -0.83 11.50
N LYS A 69 -5.86 -2.05 11.96
CA LYS A 69 -6.71 -2.81 12.90
C LYS A 69 -6.05 -2.78 14.27
#